data_AF-A0A1J5IHD4-F1
#
_entry.id   AF-A0A1J5IHD4-F1
#
_cell.length_a   1.000
_cell.length_b   1.000
_cell.length_c   1.000
_cell.angle_alpha   90.00
_cell.angle_beta   90.00
_cell.angle_gamma   90.00
#
_symmetry.space_group_name_H-M   'P 1'
#
loop_
_entity.id
_entity.type
_entity.pdbx_description
1 polymer ?
#
loop_
_entity_poly.entity_id
_entity_poly.type
_entity_poly.pdbx_seq_one_letter_code
_entity_poly.pdbx_strand_id
1 'polypeptide(L)'
;MGAPTTWLFLAPVAMLGSLMPDIDHPDSLVKKNVVVKVLSFPLILLGHRTWSHSLLILAAIYWLWMAVPDFFELSVLAFAIGYISHLVGDWMTSEGIPLLFPFPINFRSPFYFQSGSLIEYPVAITPLVISAYLFATANNYI
;
A
#
# COMPACT_ATOMS: atom_id res chain seq x y z
N MET A 1 14.69 21.72 -5.42
CA MET A 1 15.53 20.50 -5.39
C MET A 1 15.65 20.02 -6.83
N GLY A 2 16.82 19.61 -7.30
CA GLY A 2 16.90 19.00 -8.64
C GLY A 2 16.04 17.75 -8.68
N ALA A 3 15.44 17.42 -9.83
CA ALA A 3 14.63 16.20 -9.97
C ALA A 3 15.30 14.92 -9.41
N PRO A 4 16.64 14.70 -9.53
CA PRO A 4 17.30 13.52 -8.98
C PRO A 4 17.15 13.41 -7.46
N THR A 5 17.29 14.52 -6.73
CA THR A 5 17.21 14.50 -5.26
C THR A 5 15.79 14.29 -4.78
N THR A 6 14.79 14.85 -5.47
CA THR A 6 13.38 14.61 -5.15
C THR A 6 13.01 13.13 -5.26
N TRP A 7 13.44 12.43 -6.31
CA TRP A 7 13.16 10.99 -6.47
C TRP A 7 13.81 10.12 -5.39
N LEU A 8 15.02 10.46 -4.94
CA LEU A 8 15.69 9.76 -3.84
C LEU A 8 14.90 9.82 -2.52
N PHE A 9 14.12 10.89 -2.30
CA PHE A 9 13.25 11.00 -1.12
C PHE A 9 11.87 10.36 -1.33
N LEU A 10 11.27 10.49 -2.53
CA LEU A 10 9.92 10.01 -2.77
C LEU A 10 9.82 8.49 -2.96
N ALA A 11 10.83 7.86 -3.57
CA ALA A 11 10.79 6.40 -3.81
C ALA A 11 10.75 5.58 -2.51
N PRO A 12 11.58 5.86 -1.48
CA PRO A 12 11.45 5.21 -0.18
C PRO A 12 10.09 5.45 0.48
N VAL A 13 9.52 6.66 0.34
CA VAL A 13 8.20 6.99 0.90
C VAL A 13 7.09 6.17 0.22
N ALA A 14 7.17 5.98 -1.10
CA ALA A 14 6.27 5.07 -1.81
C ALA A 14 6.44 3.61 -1.36
N MET A 15 7.68 3.14 -1.17
CA MET A 15 7.94 1.80 -0.62
C MET A 15 7.35 1.62 0.79
N LEU A 16 7.47 2.63 1.64
CA LEU A 16 6.82 2.63 2.96
C LEU A 16 5.29 2.56 2.82
N GLY A 17 4.72 3.32 1.88
CA GLY A 17 3.31 3.27 1.55
C GLY A 17 2.84 1.88 1.12
N SER A 18 3.60 1.19 0.27
CA SER A 18 3.24 -0.16 -0.21
C SER A 18 3.38 -1.24 0.85
N LEU A 19 4.21 -1.04 1.88
CA LEU A 19 4.39 -1.99 2.98
C LEU A 19 3.42 -1.74 4.15
N MET A 20 2.84 -0.53 4.24
CA MET A 20 1.97 -0.15 5.34
C MET A 20 0.74 -1.06 5.50
N PRO A 21 0.01 -1.47 4.44
CA PRO A 21 -1.16 -2.35 4.60
C PRO A 21 -0.84 -3.67 5.32
N ASP A 22 0.33 -4.25 5.04
CA ASP A 22 0.79 -5.53 5.58
C ASP A 22 1.31 -5.47 7.02
N ILE A 23 1.49 -4.28 7.61
CA ILE A 23 1.85 -4.16 9.03
C ILE A 23 0.81 -4.84 9.92
N ASP A 24 -0.42 -4.99 9.42
CA ASP A 24 -1.51 -5.71 10.06
C ASP A 24 -1.39 -7.25 10.00
N HIS A 25 -0.35 -7.84 9.40
CA HIS A 25 -0.19 -9.29 9.41
C HIS A 25 0.01 -9.83 10.84
N PRO A 26 -0.65 -10.95 11.25
CA PRO A 26 -0.57 -11.48 12.62
C PRO A 26 0.84 -11.85 13.10
N ASP A 27 1.77 -12.10 12.18
CA ASP A 27 3.19 -12.36 12.48
C ASP A 27 4.06 -11.10 12.60
N SER A 28 3.49 -9.91 12.41
CA SER A 28 4.24 -8.66 12.59
C SER A 28 4.67 -8.50 14.06
N LEU A 29 5.88 -7.96 14.27
CA LEU A 29 6.44 -7.74 15.61
C LEU A 29 5.52 -6.89 16.50
N VAL A 30 4.67 -6.05 15.89
CA VAL A 30 3.68 -5.18 16.54
C VAL A 30 2.54 -5.98 17.19
N LYS A 31 2.05 -7.04 16.52
CA LYS A 31 0.95 -7.89 17.04
C LYS A 31 1.39 -8.94 18.07
N LYS A 32 2.69 -9.04 18.38
CA LYS A 32 3.18 -9.86 19.51
C LYS A 32 2.90 -9.22 20.88
N ASN A 33 2.50 -7.95 20.92
CA ASN A 33 2.09 -7.26 22.13
C ASN A 33 0.65 -7.68 22.55
N VAL A 34 0.50 -8.15 23.79
CA VAL A 34 -0.77 -8.64 24.37
C VAL A 34 -1.87 -7.57 24.33
N VAL A 35 -1.52 -6.30 24.53
CA VAL A 35 -2.49 -5.18 24.51
C VAL A 35 -3.09 -4.99 23.12
N VAL A 36 -2.25 -5.05 22.09
CA VAL A 36 -2.68 -4.91 20.69
C VAL A 36 -3.56 -6.09 20.29
N LYS A 37 -3.25 -7.32 20.74
CA LYS A 37 -4.09 -8.50 20.48
C LYS A 37 -5.51 -8.37 21.06
N VAL A 38 -5.65 -7.84 22.27
CA VAL A 38 -6.97 -7.68 22.91
C VAL A 38 -7.81 -6.64 22.18
N LEU A 39 -7.22 -5.49 21.84
CA LEU A 39 -7.92 -4.42 21.13
C LEU A 39 -8.26 -4.78 19.68
N SER A 40 -7.43 -5.60 19.02
CA SER A 40 -7.67 -6.05 17.65
C SER A 40 -8.45 -7.36 17.54
N PHE A 41 -8.83 -7.99 18.66
CA PHE A 41 -9.58 -9.26 18.67
C PHE A 41 -10.85 -9.27 17.79
N PRO A 42 -11.76 -8.28 17.84
CA PRO A 42 -12.92 -8.27 16.94
C PRO A 42 -12.54 -8.08 15.46
N LEU A 43 -11.41 -7.42 15.19
CA LEU A 43 -10.90 -7.22 13.82
C LEU A 43 -10.27 -8.51 13.27
N ILE A 44 -9.61 -9.31 14.12
CA ILE A 44 -9.02 -10.60 13.72
C ILE A 44 -10.11 -11.59 13.27
N LEU A 45 -11.31 -11.53 13.84
CA LEU A 45 -12.45 -12.34 13.42
C LEU A 45 -12.98 -11.99 12.01
N LEU A 46 -12.64 -10.79 11.50
CA LEU A 46 -13.03 -10.31 10.18
C LEU A 46 -12.02 -10.70 9.08
N GLY A 47 -10.93 -11.38 9.42
CA GLY A 47 -9.90 -11.86 8.50
C GLY A 47 -8.57 -11.12 8.60
N HIS A 48 -7.59 -11.53 7.77
CA HIS A 48 -6.24 -10.94 7.75
C HIS A 48 -6.19 -9.55 7.09
N ARG A 49 -7.15 -9.25 6.22
CA ARG A 49 -7.31 -7.98 5.49
C ARG A 49 -8.53 -7.27 6.05
N THR A 50 -8.33 -6.16 6.75
CA THR A 50 -9.42 -5.43 7.45
C THR A 50 -9.49 -3.98 7.00
N TRP A 51 -9.50 -3.01 7.90
CA TRP A 51 -9.65 -1.58 7.58
C TRP A 51 -8.49 -1.03 6.72
N SER A 52 -7.27 -1.58 6.84
CA SER A 52 -6.12 -1.22 6.01
C SER A 52 -6.25 -1.60 4.54
N HIS A 53 -7.23 -2.44 4.18
CA HIS A 53 -7.45 -2.86 2.80
C HIS A 53 -8.78 -2.33 2.23
N SER A 54 -9.24 -1.21 2.78
CA SER A 54 -10.57 -0.66 2.50
C SER A 54 -10.53 0.74 1.87
N LEU A 55 -11.66 1.22 1.38
CA LEU A 55 -11.78 2.62 0.93
C LEU A 55 -11.66 3.62 2.09
N LEU A 56 -11.89 3.19 3.34
CA LEU A 56 -11.78 4.04 4.52
C LEU A 56 -10.36 4.57 4.70
N ILE A 57 -9.34 3.72 4.51
CA ILE A 57 -7.95 4.15 4.67
C ILE A 57 -7.52 5.06 3.51
N LEU A 58 -8.01 4.82 2.29
CA LEU A 58 -7.76 5.72 1.17
C LEU A 58 -8.40 7.10 1.40
N ALA A 59 -9.61 7.14 1.96
CA ALA A 59 -10.25 8.39 2.37
C ALA A 59 -9.45 9.12 3.47
N ALA A 60 -8.88 8.39 4.43
CA ALA A 60 -8.02 8.96 5.47
C ALA A 60 -6.70 9.52 4.89
N ILE A 61 -6.07 8.81 3.95
CA ILE A 61 -4.87 9.29 3.25
C ILE A 61 -5.20 10.55 2.43
N TYR A 62 -6.34 10.57 1.74
CA TYR A 62 -6.80 11.76 1.02
C TYR A 62 -7.06 12.94 1.96
N TRP A 63 -7.70 12.71 3.09
CA TRP A 63 -7.91 13.75 4.10
C TRP A 63 -6.59 14.29 4.65
N LEU A 64 -5.62 13.41 4.92
CA LEU A 64 -4.27 13.80 5.33
C LEU A 64 -3.59 14.65 4.25
N TRP A 65 -3.70 14.27 2.98
CA TRP A 65 -3.15 15.04 1.86
C TRP A 65 -3.68 16.48 1.83
N MET A 66 -4.98 16.67 2.09
CA MET A 66 -5.59 18.00 2.15
C MET A 66 -5.22 18.81 3.41
N ALA A 67 -4.73 18.15 4.47
CA ALA A 67 -4.47 18.76 5.77
C ALA A 67 -2.98 19.09 5.99
N VAL A 68 -2.06 18.51 5.21
CA VAL A 68 -0.62 18.75 5.36
C VAL A 68 -0.18 20.05 4.66
N PRO A 69 0.89 20.71 5.15
CA PRO A 69 1.52 21.82 4.43
C PRO A 69 2.06 21.40 3.06
N ASP A 70 2.09 22.31 2.09
CA ASP A 70 2.55 22.11 0.69
C ASP A 70 3.88 21.36 0.58
N PHE A 71 4.82 21.60 1.52
CA PHE A 71 6.12 20.92 1.53
C PHE A 71 6.03 19.40 1.71
N PHE A 72 4.97 18.88 2.33
CA PHE A 72 4.75 17.44 2.52
C PHE A 72 3.84 16.81 1.45
N GLU A 73 3.24 17.61 0.58
CA GLU A 73 2.22 17.18 -0.38
C GLU A 73 2.72 16.02 -1.26
N LEU A 74 3.91 16.16 -1.85
CA LEU A 74 4.54 15.15 -2.70
C LEU A 74 4.86 13.86 -1.94
N SER A 75 5.21 13.95 -0.66
CA SER A 75 5.49 12.78 0.18
C SER A 75 4.21 12.00 0.48
N VAL A 76 3.10 12.70 0.79
CA VAL A 76 1.81 12.04 1.00
C VAL A 76 1.31 11.40 -0.30
N LEU A 77 1.50 12.07 -1.44
CA LEU A 77 1.15 11.50 -2.74
C LEU A 77 1.99 10.26 -3.07
N ALA A 78 3.31 10.29 -2.84
CA ALA A 78 4.18 9.14 -3.03
C ALA A 78 3.76 7.96 -2.14
N PHE A 79 3.46 8.24 -0.86
CA PHE A 79 2.95 7.25 0.08
C PHE A 79 1.61 6.65 -0.41
N ALA A 80 0.69 7.50 -0.87
CA ALA A 80 -0.61 7.06 -1.39
C ALA A 80 -0.47 6.17 -2.63
N ILE A 81 0.44 6.50 -3.55
CA ILE A 81 0.74 5.68 -4.74
C ILE A 81 1.23 4.30 -4.32
N GLY A 82 2.17 4.24 -3.37
CA GLY A 82 2.65 2.99 -2.79
C GLY A 82 1.51 2.17 -2.19
N TYR A 83 0.70 2.80 -1.35
CA TYR A 83 -0.44 2.16 -0.68
C TYR A 83 -1.45 1.60 -1.68
N ILE A 84 -1.83 2.40 -2.68
CA ILE A 84 -2.76 1.99 -3.74
C ILE A 84 -2.18 0.83 -4.55
N SER A 85 -0.87 0.85 -4.86
CA SER A 85 -0.25 -0.24 -5.62
C SER A 85 -0.36 -1.59 -4.91
N HIS A 86 -0.20 -1.60 -3.58
CA HIS A 86 -0.41 -2.78 -2.75
C HIS A 86 -1.87 -3.25 -2.81
N LEU A 87 -2.83 -2.32 -2.60
CA LEU A 87 -4.26 -2.66 -2.69
C LEU A 87 -4.67 -3.19 -4.06
N VAL A 88 -4.10 -2.65 -5.14
CA VAL A 88 -4.34 -3.15 -6.50
C VAL A 88 -3.80 -4.56 -6.66
N GLY A 89 -2.59 -4.83 -6.15
CA GLY A 89 -2.01 -6.18 -6.13
C GLY A 89 -2.94 -7.16 -5.42
N ASP A 90 -3.39 -6.81 -4.22
CA ASP A 90 -4.28 -7.64 -3.42
C ASP A 90 -5.67 -7.81 -4.05
N TRP A 91 -6.21 -6.77 -4.69
CA TRP A 91 -7.47 -6.83 -5.45
C TRP A 91 -7.40 -7.78 -6.64
N MET A 92 -6.21 -7.95 -7.23
CA MET A 92 -5.93 -8.91 -8.30
C MET A 92 -5.65 -10.33 -7.80
N THR A 93 -5.69 -10.59 -6.49
CA THR A 93 -5.64 -11.96 -5.96
C THR A 93 -7.02 -12.62 -5.96
N SER A 94 -7.06 -13.95 -5.89
CA SER A 94 -8.30 -14.73 -5.78
C SER A 94 -9.11 -14.39 -4.52
N GLU A 95 -8.46 -13.88 -3.48
CA GLU A 95 -9.09 -13.48 -2.21
C GLU A 95 -9.72 -12.08 -2.27
N GLY A 96 -9.18 -11.20 -3.10
CA GLY A 96 -9.58 -9.80 -3.21
C GLY A 96 -9.33 -8.99 -1.93
N ILE A 97 -10.01 -7.83 -1.83
CA ILE A 97 -9.91 -6.90 -0.69
C ILE A 97 -11.28 -6.41 -0.20
N PRO A 98 -11.45 -6.14 1.11
CA PRO A 98 -12.70 -5.66 1.70
C PRO A 98 -12.87 -4.14 1.53
N LEU A 99 -13.11 -3.68 0.29
CA LEU A 99 -13.26 -2.24 -0.02
C LEU A 99 -14.31 -1.54 0.86
N LEU A 100 -15.36 -2.25 1.27
CA LEU A 100 -16.46 -1.74 2.09
C LEU A 100 -16.39 -2.16 3.56
N PHE A 101 -15.20 -2.45 4.11
CA PHE A 101 -15.03 -2.67 5.55
C PHE A 101 -15.80 -1.60 6.36
N PRO A 102 -16.56 -1.96 7.43
CA PRO A 102 -16.59 -3.25 8.13
C PRO A 102 -17.54 -4.30 7.56
N PHE A 103 -18.18 -4.04 6.41
CA PHE A 103 -19.01 -5.06 5.77
C PHE A 103 -18.11 -6.19 5.24
N PRO A 104 -18.43 -7.47 5.52
CA PRO A 104 -17.58 -8.63 5.17
C PRO A 104 -17.74 -9.01 3.69
N ILE A 105 -17.51 -8.07 2.79
CA ILE A 105 -17.64 -8.23 1.35
C ILE A 105 -16.30 -7.94 0.70
N ASN A 106 -15.69 -8.98 0.13
CA ASN A 106 -14.47 -8.85 -0.64
C ASN A 106 -14.78 -8.54 -2.10
N PHE A 107 -14.09 -7.56 -2.64
CA PHE A 107 -14.09 -7.20 -4.03
C PHE A 107 -12.85 -7.77 -4.68
N ARG A 108 -13.02 -8.40 -5.84
CA ARG A 108 -11.93 -8.99 -6.62
C ARG A 108 -11.97 -8.48 -8.05
N SER A 109 -10.80 -8.40 -8.67
CA SER A 109 -10.67 -8.08 -10.08
C SER A 109 -11.31 -9.18 -10.95
N PRO A 110 -11.90 -8.84 -12.12
CA PRO A 110 -12.26 -9.85 -13.12
C PRO A 110 -11.02 -10.56 -13.70
N PHE A 111 -9.84 -9.95 -13.59
CA PHE A 111 -8.54 -10.53 -13.93
C PHE A 111 -7.76 -10.79 -12.65
N TYR A 112 -7.91 -11.98 -12.08
CA TYR A 112 -7.25 -12.37 -10.84
C TYR A 112 -6.32 -13.57 -11.00
N PHE A 113 -5.33 -13.68 -10.12
CA PHE A 113 -4.42 -14.82 -10.00
C PHE A 113 -4.50 -15.42 -8.59
N GLN A 114 -3.96 -16.63 -8.41
CA GLN A 114 -3.92 -17.27 -7.09
C GLN A 114 -2.81 -16.67 -6.24
N SER A 115 -3.11 -16.42 -4.95
CA SER A 115 -2.10 -15.99 -3.98
C SER A 115 -0.96 -17.03 -3.90
N GLY A 116 0.28 -16.59 -3.84
CA GLY A 116 1.50 -17.41 -3.88
C GLY A 116 1.88 -17.93 -5.28
N SER A 117 1.18 -17.52 -6.34
CA SER A 117 1.53 -17.92 -7.70
C SER A 117 2.75 -17.14 -8.22
N LEU A 118 3.44 -17.70 -9.22
CA LEU A 118 4.59 -17.05 -9.85
C LEU A 118 4.25 -15.71 -10.54
N ILE A 119 2.96 -15.40 -10.74
CA ILE A 119 2.48 -14.16 -11.35
C ILE A 119 2.62 -12.97 -10.38
N GLU A 120 2.74 -13.22 -9.07
CA GLU A 120 2.95 -12.14 -8.08
C GLU A 120 4.26 -11.40 -8.29
N TYR A 121 5.34 -12.11 -8.61
CA TYR A 121 6.66 -11.52 -8.82
C TYR A 121 6.66 -10.44 -9.91
N PRO A 122 6.18 -10.69 -11.15
CA PRO A 122 6.13 -9.62 -12.15
C PRO A 122 5.17 -8.50 -11.75
N VAL A 123 4.05 -8.77 -11.08
CA VAL A 123 3.12 -7.71 -10.61
C VAL A 123 3.79 -6.80 -9.59
N ALA A 124 4.58 -7.34 -8.67
CA ALA A 124 5.30 -6.57 -7.66
C ALA A 124 6.58 -5.89 -8.19
N ILE A 125 7.33 -6.56 -9.08
CA ILE A 125 8.63 -6.08 -9.55
C ILE A 125 8.49 -5.06 -10.69
N THR A 126 7.47 -5.16 -11.55
CA THR A 126 7.30 -4.27 -12.70
C THR A 126 7.23 -2.79 -12.31
N PRO A 127 6.44 -2.37 -11.29
CA PRO A 127 6.44 -0.98 -10.84
C PRO A 127 7.82 -0.50 -10.35
N LEU A 128 8.59 -1.35 -9.68
CA LEU A 128 9.94 -1.02 -9.19
C LEU A 128 10.92 -0.81 -10.35
N VAL A 129 10.88 -1.68 -11.36
CA VAL A 129 11.74 -1.58 -12.55
C VAL A 129 11.40 -0.32 -13.35
N ILE A 130 10.11 -0.02 -13.55
CA ILE A 130 9.67 1.20 -14.23
C ILE A 130 10.16 2.43 -13.45
N SER A 131 9.97 2.46 -12.13
CA SER A 131 10.44 3.56 -11.28
C SER A 131 11.96 3.76 -11.38
N ALA A 132 12.75 2.68 -11.32
CA ALA A 132 14.20 2.72 -11.46
C ALA A 132 14.65 3.23 -12.85
N TYR A 133 13.97 2.80 -13.92
CA TYR A 133 14.23 3.26 -15.28
C TYR A 133 13.91 4.75 -15.46
N LEU A 134 12.76 5.20 -14.96
CA LEU A 134 12.36 6.61 -14.99
C LEU A 134 13.34 7.48 -14.18
N PHE A 135 13.80 7.01 -13.02
CA PHE A 135 14.84 7.69 -12.26
C PHE A 135 16.15 7.81 -13.06
N ALA A 136 16.64 6.71 -13.63
CA ALA A 136 17.88 6.68 -14.40
C ALA A 136 17.82 7.63 -15.62
N THR A 137 16.68 7.69 -16.31
CA THR A 137 16.49 8.56 -17.48
C THR A 137 16.26 10.01 -17.10
N ALA A 138 15.50 10.32 -16.05
CA ALA A 138 15.31 11.69 -15.56
C ALA A 138 16.63 12.38 -15.18
N ASN A 139 17.63 11.61 -14.74
CA ASN A 139 18.96 12.12 -14.42
C ASN A 139 19.85 12.37 -15.65
N ASN A 140 19.48 11.84 -16.83
CA ASN A 140 20.23 12.01 -18.08
C ASN A 140 19.78 13.24 -18.89
N TYR A 141 18.68 13.89 -18.50
CA TYR A 141 18.10 15.06 -19.18
C TYR A 141 18.31 16.38 -18.41
N ILE A 142 19.21 16.40 -17.42
CA ILE A 142 19.55 17.55 -16.57
C ILE A 142 21.06 17.79 -16.61
#